data_AF-A0AAD6FN85-F1
#
_entry.id   AF-A0AAD6FN85-F1
#
_cell.length_a   1.000
_cell.length_b   1.000
_cell.length_c   1.000
_cell.angle_alpha   90.00
_cell.angle_beta   90.00
_cell.angle_gamma   90.00
#
_symmetry.space_group_name_H-M   'P 1'
#
loop_
_entity.id
_entity.type
_entity.pdbx_description
1 polymer ?
#
loop_
_entity_poly.entity_id
_entity_poly.type
_entity_poly.pdbx_seq_one_letter_code
_entity_poly.pdbx_strand_id
1 'polypeptide(L)'
;MVNRVLEQQKAITRVLARNTDRSKFARGNILTWQDIQVLEVIDKTLTPLAEFTDALSGEQYVSVSSVKPVLHLFESLMAVKEDDPALARSIKTTILQYLQEKYSDPKTQALLDIATMQ
;
A
#
# COMPACT_ATOMS: atom_id res chain seq x y z
N MET A 1 -5.41 5.56 -6.14
CA MET A 1 -5.70 7.01 -6.02
C MET A 1 -4.45 7.87 -6.12
N VAL A 2 -3.36 7.52 -5.41
CA VAL A 2 -2.07 8.25 -5.48
C VAL A 2 -1.51 8.31 -6.91
N ASN A 3 -1.46 7.18 -7.61
CA ASN A 3 -1.09 7.13 -9.02
C ASN A 3 -1.83 8.17 -9.90
N ARG A 4 -3.16 8.26 -9.78
CA ARG A 4 -3.98 9.24 -10.52
C ARG A 4 -3.61 10.70 -10.19
N VAL A 5 -3.24 10.98 -8.94
CA VAL A 5 -2.79 12.32 -8.52
C VAL A 5 -1.44 12.66 -9.15
N LEU A 6 -0.52 11.69 -9.20
CA LEU A 6 0.78 11.84 -9.87
C LEU A 6 0.60 12.07 -11.38
N GLU A 7 -0.25 11.26 -12.04
CA GLU A 7 -0.55 11.40 -13.47
C GLU A 7 -1.18 12.77 -13.81
N GLN A 8 -2.09 13.25 -12.98
CA GLN A 8 -2.87 14.46 -13.24
C GLN A 8 -2.26 15.73 -12.63
N GLN A 9 -1.04 15.67 -12.09
CA GLN A 9 -0.40 16.78 -11.38
C GLN A 9 -0.50 18.12 -12.14
N LYS A 10 -0.16 18.13 -13.44
CA LYS A 10 -0.21 19.34 -14.27
C LYS A 10 -1.64 19.89 -14.42
N ALA A 11 -2.63 19.02 -14.54
CA ALA A 11 -4.03 19.43 -14.63
C ALA A 11 -4.52 20.01 -13.31
N ILE A 12 -4.17 19.37 -12.19
CA ILE A 12 -4.48 19.84 -10.83
C ILE A 12 -3.85 21.22 -10.60
N THR A 13 -2.55 21.40 -10.90
CA THR A 13 -1.88 22.70 -10.75
C THR A 13 -2.53 23.78 -11.61
N ARG A 14 -2.92 23.48 -12.85
CA ARG A 14 -3.61 24.44 -13.73
C ARG A 14 -4.97 24.86 -13.19
N VAL A 15 -5.76 23.92 -12.69
CA VAL A 15 -7.09 24.20 -12.11
C VAL A 15 -6.96 25.02 -10.83
N LEU A 16 -6.01 24.66 -9.97
CA LEU A 16 -5.75 25.39 -8.72
C LEU A 16 -5.22 26.81 -9.00
N ALA A 17 -4.36 26.99 -10.01
CA ALA A 17 -3.85 28.30 -10.41
C ALA A 17 -4.92 29.19 -11.06
N ARG A 18 -5.89 28.61 -11.76
CA ARG A 18 -6.98 29.33 -12.44
C ARG A 18 -8.10 29.79 -11.51
N ASN A 19 -8.31 29.11 -10.38
CA ASN A 19 -9.31 29.47 -9.37
C ASN A 19 -8.82 30.53 -8.36
N THR A 20 -7.63 31.11 -8.56
CA THR A 20 -6.97 32.01 -7.59
C THR A 20 -7.06 33.49 -7.99
N ASP A 21 -8.22 34.10 -7.76
CA ASP A 21 -8.39 35.56 -7.65
C ASP A 21 -8.15 36.11 -6.22
N ARG A 22 -7.72 35.27 -5.26
CA ARG A 22 -7.37 35.70 -3.89
C ARG A 22 -5.92 35.36 -3.56
N SER A 23 -5.09 36.40 -3.59
CA SER A 23 -3.64 36.49 -3.34
C SER A 23 -3.09 35.98 -2.00
N LYS A 24 -3.81 35.11 -1.26
CA LYS A 24 -3.37 34.52 0.01
C LYS A 24 -3.30 32.98 0.02
N PHE A 25 -3.94 32.30 -0.93
CA PHE A 25 -3.99 30.82 -0.97
C PHE A 25 -2.97 30.16 -1.92
N ALA A 26 -2.32 30.94 -2.80
CA ALA A 26 -1.54 30.40 -3.94
C ALA A 26 -0.12 29.90 -3.61
N ARG A 27 0.45 30.25 -2.45
CA ARG A 27 1.88 29.93 -2.15
C ARG A 27 2.10 28.66 -1.33
N GLY A 28 1.06 28.11 -0.70
CA GLY A 28 1.18 26.95 0.20
C GLY A 28 0.48 25.67 -0.26
N ASN A 29 -0.40 25.72 -1.28
CA ASN A 29 -1.29 24.61 -1.64
C ASN A 29 -0.95 23.95 -2.99
N ILE A 30 0.21 24.23 -3.57
CA ILE A 30 0.72 23.52 -4.75
C ILE A 30 1.65 22.43 -4.24
N LEU A 31 1.43 21.18 -4.68
CA LEU A 31 2.32 20.05 -4.37
C LEU A 31 3.76 20.44 -4.72
N THR A 32 4.61 20.48 -3.70
CA THR A 32 6.04 20.73 -3.88
C THR A 32 6.71 19.50 -4.46
N TRP A 33 7.95 19.65 -4.92
CA TRP A 33 8.73 18.50 -5.38
C TRP A 33 8.94 17.45 -4.28
N GLN A 34 9.06 17.88 -3.02
CA GLN A 34 9.17 16.96 -1.87
C GLN A 34 7.87 16.17 -1.66
N ASP A 35 6.71 16.83 -1.77
CA ASP A 35 5.41 16.14 -1.66
C ASP A 35 5.25 15.09 -2.76
N ILE A 36 5.70 15.40 -3.99
CA ILE A 36 5.66 14.46 -5.12
C ILE A 36 6.54 13.26 -4.85
N GLN A 37 7.75 13.44 -4.33
CA GLN A 37 8.63 12.33 -3.97
C GLN A 37 8.01 11.41 -2.91
N VAL A 38 7.36 11.98 -1.90
CA VAL A 38 6.64 11.20 -0.88
C VAL A 38 5.52 10.38 -1.53
N LEU A 39 4.73 11.00 -2.41
CA LEU A 39 3.66 10.31 -3.13
C LEU A 39 4.20 9.20 -4.04
N GLU A 40 5.32 9.41 -4.73
CA GLU A 40 5.98 8.38 -5.54
C GLU A 40 6.46 7.19 -4.69
N VAL A 41 7.00 7.45 -3.50
CA VAL A 41 7.41 6.38 -2.58
C VAL A 41 6.19 5.58 -2.11
N ILE A 42 5.10 6.27 -1.76
CA ILE A 42 3.83 5.62 -1.36
C ILE A 42 3.30 4.76 -2.52
N ASP A 43 3.25 5.31 -3.73
CA ASP A 43 2.73 4.61 -4.92
C ASP A 43 3.57 3.37 -5.24
N LYS A 44 4.91 3.49 -5.26
CA LYS A 44 5.81 2.36 -5.49
C LYS A 44 5.72 1.29 -4.40
N THR A 45 5.51 1.70 -3.15
CA THR A 45 5.42 0.76 -2.02
C THR A 45 4.09 -0.01 -2.04
N LEU A 46 2.99 0.65 -2.42
CA LEU A 46 1.64 0.09 -2.33
C LEU A 46 1.12 -0.52 -3.65
N THR A 47 1.72 -0.19 -4.81
CA THR A 47 1.31 -0.77 -6.10
C THR A 47 1.38 -2.31 -6.10
N PRO A 48 2.47 -2.97 -5.64
CA PRO A 48 2.51 -4.43 -5.59
C PRO A 48 1.40 -5.03 -4.72
N LEU A 49 1.03 -4.33 -3.64
CA LEU A 49 -0.09 -4.74 -2.79
C LEU A 49 -1.44 -4.60 -3.51
N ALA A 50 -1.62 -3.54 -4.28
CA ALA A 50 -2.83 -3.35 -5.08
C ALA A 50 -2.99 -4.48 -6.12
N GLU A 51 -1.94 -4.79 -6.88
CA GLU A 51 -1.91 -5.89 -7.85
C GLU A 51 -2.16 -7.25 -7.18
N PHE A 52 -1.54 -7.48 -6.02
CA PHE A 52 -1.75 -8.68 -5.23
C PHE A 52 -3.22 -8.85 -4.80
N THR A 53 -3.86 -7.79 -4.30
CA THR A 53 -5.27 -7.85 -3.90
C THR A 53 -6.22 -7.96 -5.08
N ASP A 54 -5.87 -7.37 -6.23
CA ASP A 54 -6.64 -7.50 -7.47
C ASP A 54 -6.65 -8.97 -7.94
N ALA A 55 -5.46 -9.60 -7.98
CA ALA A 55 -5.34 -11.02 -8.30
C ALA A 55 -6.16 -11.92 -7.35
N LEU A 56 -6.06 -11.69 -6.03
CA LEU A 56 -6.85 -12.44 -5.06
C LEU A 56 -8.35 -12.19 -5.17
N SER A 57 -8.77 -10.99 -5.59
CA SER A 57 -10.18 -10.67 -5.77
C SER A 57 -10.82 -11.42 -6.95
N GLY A 58 -10.01 -11.89 -7.89
CA GLY A 58 -10.43 -12.71 -9.03
C GLY A 58 -10.63 -14.20 -8.71
N GLU A 59 -10.22 -14.65 -7.52
CA GLU A 59 -10.32 -16.06 -7.14
C GLU A 59 -11.77 -16.48 -6.89
N GLN A 60 -12.23 -17.51 -7.61
CA GLN A 60 -13.60 -18.01 -7.48
C GLN A 60 -13.79 -18.98 -6.31
N TYR A 61 -12.70 -19.60 -5.84
CA TYR A 61 -12.73 -20.60 -4.79
C TYR A 61 -11.74 -20.25 -3.68
N VAL A 62 -12.22 -19.53 -2.67
CA VAL A 62 -11.44 -19.19 -1.48
C VAL A 62 -11.73 -20.19 -0.36
N SER A 63 -10.71 -20.98 0.02
CA SER A 63 -10.77 -21.92 1.14
C SER A 63 -9.94 -21.43 2.32
N VAL A 64 -10.22 -21.95 3.52
CA VAL A 64 -9.39 -21.66 4.72
C VAL A 64 -7.93 -22.10 4.52
N SER A 65 -7.71 -23.16 3.71
CA SER A 65 -6.38 -23.69 3.39
C SER A 65 -5.49 -22.72 2.60
N SER A 66 -6.07 -21.73 1.90
CA SER A 66 -5.29 -20.74 1.14
C SER A 66 -4.78 -19.59 2.01
N VAL A 67 -5.34 -19.39 3.21
CA VAL A 67 -5.02 -18.23 4.06
C VAL A 67 -3.55 -18.23 4.45
N LYS A 68 -3.00 -19.36 4.92
CA LYS A 68 -1.60 -19.42 5.37
C LYS A 68 -0.59 -19.25 4.22
N PRO A 69 -0.75 -19.91 3.06
CA PRO A 69 0.08 -19.65 1.88
C PRO A 69 0.01 -18.18 1.42
N VAL A 70 -1.18 -17.59 1.41
CA VAL A 70 -1.39 -16.18 1.05
C VAL A 70 -0.68 -15.24 2.02
N LEU A 71 -0.71 -15.53 3.32
CA LEU A 71 0.04 -14.76 4.32
C LEU A 71 1.56 -14.84 4.10
N HIS A 72 2.10 -16.02 3.83
CA HIS A 72 3.53 -16.15 3.51
C HIS A 72 3.92 -15.43 2.22
N LEU A 73 3.08 -15.49 1.18
CA LEU A 73 3.30 -14.75 -0.05
C LEU A 73 3.27 -13.24 0.20
N PHE A 74 2.33 -12.78 1.02
CA PHE A 74 2.24 -11.39 1.45
C PHE A 74 3.50 -10.93 2.20
N GLU A 75 3.99 -11.73 3.13
CA GLU A 75 5.23 -11.46 3.88
C GLU A 75 6.42 -11.30 2.93
N SER A 76 6.52 -12.17 1.91
CA SER A 76 7.58 -12.10 0.91
C SER A 76 7.47 -10.85 0.02
N LEU A 77 6.25 -10.46 -0.34
CA LEU A 77 5.97 -9.28 -1.16
C LEU A 77 6.33 -7.99 -0.43
N MET A 78 5.98 -7.92 0.86
CA MET A 78 6.15 -6.74 1.71
C MET A 78 7.47 -6.74 2.48
N ALA A 79 8.39 -7.66 2.18
CA ALA A 79 9.70 -7.71 2.81
C ALA A 79 10.46 -6.38 2.62
N VAL A 80 11.05 -5.91 3.72
CA VAL A 80 11.89 -4.71 3.74
C VAL A 80 13.22 -5.00 3.07
N LYS A 81 13.60 -4.18 2.09
CA LYS A 81 14.88 -4.28 1.37
C LYS A 81 15.87 -3.24 1.91
N GLU A 82 17.16 -3.51 1.78
CA GLU A 82 18.21 -2.57 2.21
C GLU A 82 18.14 -1.23 1.47
N ASP A 83 17.70 -1.21 0.21
CA ASP A 83 17.60 0.03 -0.58
C ASP A 83 16.26 0.76 -0.39
N ASP A 84 15.35 0.24 0.44
CA ASP A 84 14.05 0.88 0.66
C ASP A 84 14.20 2.22 1.40
N PRO A 85 13.56 3.30 0.92
CA PRO A 85 13.48 4.57 1.64
C PRO A 85 12.86 4.39 3.03
N ALA A 86 13.24 5.23 4.00
CA ALA A 86 12.76 5.14 5.38
C ALA A 86 11.22 5.07 5.49
N LEU A 87 10.50 5.84 4.67
CA LEU A 87 9.04 5.80 4.61
C LEU A 87 8.51 4.45 4.12
N ALA A 88 9.09 3.89 3.05
CA ALA A 88 8.71 2.58 2.52
C ALA A 88 8.93 1.48 3.56
N ARG A 89 10.06 1.51 4.28
CA ARG A 89 10.34 0.59 5.38
C ARG A 89 9.27 0.69 6.47
N SER A 90 8.96 1.91 6.91
CA SER A 90 7.93 2.14 7.92
C SER A 90 6.57 1.57 7.49
N ILE A 91 6.14 1.86 6.26
CA ILE A 91 4.86 1.35 5.72
C ILE A 91 4.85 -0.18 5.71
N LYS A 92 5.89 -0.80 5.15
CA LYS A 92 6.03 -2.26 5.08
C LYS A 92 6.00 -2.90 6.47
N THR A 93 6.80 -2.40 7.41
CA THR A 93 6.85 -2.92 8.77
C THR A 93 5.50 -2.78 9.48
N THR A 94 4.83 -1.62 9.38
CA THR A 94 3.52 -1.42 10.02
C THR A 94 2.47 -2.40 9.48
N ILE A 95 2.43 -2.61 8.16
CA ILE A 95 1.47 -3.53 7.54
C ILE A 95 1.75 -4.97 7.96
N LEU A 96 3.01 -5.40 7.92
CA LEU A 96 3.42 -6.75 8.33
C LEU A 96 3.11 -7.01 9.80
N GLN A 97 3.43 -6.06 10.68
CA GLN A 97 3.16 -6.17 12.10
C GLN A 97 1.66 -6.33 12.37
N TYR A 98 0.82 -5.52 11.71
CA TYR A 98 -0.63 -5.66 11.84
C TYR A 98 -1.13 -7.06 11.48
N LEU A 99 -0.63 -7.64 10.39
CA LEU A 99 -1.03 -8.99 9.97
C LEU A 99 -0.53 -10.06 10.94
N GLN A 100 0.72 -9.96 11.39
CA GLN A 100 1.29 -10.90 12.35
C GLN A 100 0.50 -10.88 13.67
N GLU A 101 0.16 -9.70 14.17
CA GLU A 101 -0.68 -9.53 15.37
C GLU A 101 -2.12 -10.05 15.13
N LYS A 102 -2.70 -9.80 13.96
CA LYS A 102 -4.06 -10.25 13.64
C LYS A 102 -4.20 -11.78 13.65
N TYR A 103 -3.17 -12.49 13.22
CA TYR A 103 -3.16 -13.96 13.17
C TYR A 103 -2.34 -14.59 14.30
N SER A 104 -1.88 -13.84 15.32
CA SER A 104 -0.97 -14.38 16.36
C SER A 104 -1.65 -15.32 17.35
N ASP A 105 -2.99 -15.36 17.39
CA ASP A 105 -3.73 -16.22 18.32
C ASP A 105 -3.39 -17.71 18.09
N PRO A 106 -2.94 -18.44 19.14
CA PRO A 106 -2.51 -19.83 18.98
C PRO A 106 -3.58 -20.77 18.45
N LYS A 107 -4.87 -20.53 18.78
CA LYS A 107 -5.97 -21.37 18.27
C LYS A 107 -6.20 -21.13 16.78
N THR A 108 -6.09 -19.87 16.36
CA THR A 108 -6.16 -19.47 14.95
C THR A 108 -5.02 -20.09 14.15
N GLN A 109 -3.79 -20.01 14.65
CA GLN A 109 -2.63 -20.67 14.01
C GLN A 109 -2.82 -22.18 13.90
N ALA A 110 -3.24 -22.87 14.97
CA ALA A 110 -3.50 -24.30 14.92
C ALA A 110 -4.60 -24.68 13.92
N LEU A 111 -5.66 -23.87 13.81
CA LEU A 111 -6.72 -24.08 12.83
C LEU A 111 -6.23 -23.88 11.40
N LEU A 112 -5.43 -22.84 11.18
CA LEU A 112 -4.80 -22.58 9.87
C LEU A 112 -3.84 -23.72 9.50
N ASP A 113 -3.07 -24.24 10.46
CA ASP A 113 -2.17 -25.38 10.25
C ASP A 113 -2.95 -26.61 9.78
N ILE A 114 -4.00 -26.99 10.50
CA ILE A 114 -4.86 -28.13 10.15
C ILE A 114 -5.51 -27.93 8.78
N ALA A 115 -6.01 -26.73 8.50
CA ALA A 115 -6.67 -26.44 7.22
C ALA A 115 -5.69 -26.41 6.04
N THR A 116 -4.45 -25.99 6.26
CA THR A 116 -3.42 -25.90 5.21
C THR A 116 -2.74 -27.26 4.95
N MET A 117 -2.96 -28.27 5.81
CA MET A 117 -2.44 -29.62 5.58
C MET A 117 -3.08 -30.28 4.35
N GLN A 118 -2.34 -30.25 3.24
CA GLN A 118 -2.23 -31.30 2.24
C GLN A 118 -0.74 -31.53 1.94
#